data_AF-A0A853KA08-F1
#
_entry.id   AF-A0A853KA08-F1
#
_cell.length_a   1.000
_cell.length_b   1.000
_cell.length_c   1.000
_cell.angle_alpha   90.00
_cell.angle_beta   90.00
_cell.angle_gamma   90.00
#
_symmetry.space_group_name_H-M   'P 1'
#
loop_
_entity.id
_entity.type
_entity.pdbx_description
1 polymer ?
#
loop_
_entity_poly.entity_id
_entity_poly.type
_entity_poly.pdbx_seq_one_letter_code
_entity_poly.pdbx_strand_id
1 'polypeptide(L)'
;MKPWVSRVALLLALTVPLSSPSFAAEQALGLKQKTVMLMPSAHTNVSGKVQMAILPHGGMRVNVTLAGVSRRARVMDALSFGTYGAGPSIPGFLLAKPVWQNGQWVSETTVPKVDFIPETGWCFKVSEDVGGREKMIAMADLGPIAKGTAEQQKETATSIVSLQIGPLGSMITAAQAKHGLTGDIMVQTGGMMPAMAMTDHGQKVNMHLEVHVFSRQTGAVELGLMPKIELISEKTGMKTIVQSVPMYSSKTGIPDYHYGNAVAVKPGSYTVNVQIGKEKIVFRGVLITKAMISGKASSGSMNGMSNMSGM
;
A
#
# COMPACT_ATOMS: atom_id res chain seq x y z
N MET A 1 52.18 6.66 -4.28
CA MET A 1 50.80 6.63 -4.81
C MET A 1 49.85 6.17 -3.70
N LYS A 2 48.89 7.00 -3.26
CA LYS A 2 47.87 6.60 -2.28
C LYS A 2 46.89 5.63 -2.97
N PRO A 3 46.58 4.46 -2.39
CA PRO A 3 45.59 3.57 -3.00
C PRO A 3 44.23 4.24 -2.98
N TRP A 4 43.62 4.37 -4.15
CA TRP A 4 42.23 4.75 -4.33
C TRP A 4 41.35 3.72 -3.60
N VAL A 5 40.88 4.06 -2.39
CA VAL A 5 39.88 3.25 -1.69
C VAL A 5 38.52 3.68 -2.25
N SER A 6 38.00 2.91 -3.20
CA SER A 6 36.62 3.06 -3.67
C SER A 6 35.69 2.82 -2.47
N ARG A 7 35.13 3.91 -1.92
CA ARG A 7 34.07 3.84 -0.92
C ARG A 7 32.77 3.53 -1.67
N VAL A 8 32.26 2.32 -1.49
CA VAL A 8 30.91 1.98 -1.96
C VAL A 8 29.99 2.17 -0.77
N ALA A 9 29.32 3.33 -0.71
CA ALA A 9 28.19 3.53 0.18
C ALA A 9 26.97 2.92 -0.51
N LEU A 10 26.58 1.72 -0.09
CA LEU A 10 25.37 1.06 -0.58
C LEU A 10 24.21 1.48 0.32
N LEU A 11 23.55 2.59 -0.02
CA LEU A 11 22.27 2.94 0.61
C LEU A 11 21.21 2.01 0.03
N LEU A 12 20.97 0.91 0.73
CA LEU A 12 19.92 -0.04 0.39
C LEU A 12 18.60 0.50 0.93
N ALA A 13 17.97 1.38 0.16
CA ALA A 13 16.56 1.67 0.37
C ALA A 13 15.80 0.42 -0.04
N LEU A 14 15.34 -0.38 0.93
CA LEU A 14 14.30 -1.37 0.70
C LEU A 14 12.99 -0.60 0.39
N THR A 15 12.91 -0.07 -0.83
CA THR A 15 11.66 0.41 -1.44
C THR A 15 10.89 -0.74 -2.07
N VAL A 16 11.45 -1.96 -2.08
CA VAL A 16 10.69 -3.16 -2.39
C VAL A 16 9.60 -3.28 -1.32
N PRO A 17 8.32 -3.38 -1.72
CA PRO A 17 7.24 -2.92 -0.87
C PRO A 17 7.09 -3.88 0.32
N LEU A 18 7.59 -3.46 1.49
CA LEU A 18 6.98 -3.85 2.76
C LEU A 18 5.50 -3.39 2.79
N SER A 19 5.15 -2.43 1.94
CA SER A 19 3.78 -2.04 1.56
C SER A 19 3.07 -3.03 0.61
N SER A 20 3.67 -4.18 0.26
CA SER A 20 2.90 -5.25 -0.40
C SER A 20 2.14 -5.98 0.71
N PRO A 21 0.80 -5.98 0.71
CA PRO A 21 -0.01 -6.70 1.70
C PRO A 21 0.25 -8.22 1.74
N SER A 22 1.08 -8.72 0.82
CA SER A 22 1.56 -10.09 0.80
C SER A 22 2.23 -10.51 2.11
N PHE A 23 3.08 -9.71 2.76
CA PHE A 23 3.84 -10.24 3.93
C PHE A 23 2.99 -10.43 5.19
N ALA A 24 2.02 -9.55 5.45
CA ALA A 24 1.08 -9.70 6.57
C ALA A 24 0.03 -10.80 6.31
N ALA A 25 -0.42 -10.94 5.05
CA ALA A 25 -1.29 -12.04 4.64
C ALA A 25 -0.55 -13.40 4.64
N GLU A 26 0.72 -13.43 4.23
CA GLU A 26 1.63 -14.58 4.27
C GLU A 26 1.90 -15.01 5.72
N GLN A 27 2.04 -14.08 6.66
CA GLN A 27 2.10 -14.38 8.10
C GLN A 27 0.85 -15.09 8.61
N ALA A 28 -0.34 -14.62 8.23
CA ALA A 28 -1.61 -15.26 8.59
C ALA A 28 -1.77 -16.67 7.98
N LEU A 29 -1.01 -16.96 6.91
CA LEU A 29 -0.91 -18.27 6.25
C LEU A 29 0.25 -19.14 6.77
N GLY A 30 0.99 -18.69 7.79
CA GLY A 30 2.08 -19.45 8.40
C GLY A 30 3.41 -19.42 7.65
N LEU A 31 3.57 -18.56 6.65
CA LEU A 31 4.86 -18.35 5.99
C LEU A 31 5.81 -17.60 6.93
N LYS A 32 6.88 -18.29 7.35
CA LYS A 32 7.87 -17.78 8.30
C LYS A 32 9.01 -17.02 7.64
N GLN A 33 9.05 -16.97 6.31
CA GLN A 33 10.20 -16.44 5.56
C GLN A 33 9.79 -15.76 4.24
N LYS A 34 10.38 -14.59 3.96
CA LYS A 34 10.27 -13.89 2.67
C LYS A 34 11.66 -13.62 2.11
N THR A 35 11.83 -13.81 0.80
CA THR A 35 13.07 -13.50 0.08
C THR A 35 12.79 -12.38 -0.92
N VAL A 36 13.59 -11.31 -0.86
CA VAL A 36 13.57 -10.20 -1.81
C VAL A 36 14.88 -10.19 -2.58
N MET A 37 14.79 -10.19 -3.92
CA MET A 37 15.96 -10.02 -4.79
C MET A 37 16.19 -8.52 -5.02
N LEU A 38 17.42 -8.08 -4.80
CA LEU A 38 17.86 -6.72 -5.07
C LEU A 38 18.40 -6.69 -6.50
N MET A 39 17.69 -5.96 -7.36
CA MET A 39 18.10 -5.78 -8.75
C MET A 39 19.37 -4.90 -8.80
N PRO A 40 20.31 -5.21 -9.70
CA PRO A 40 21.49 -4.38 -9.87
C PRO A 40 21.11 -2.97 -10.34
N SER A 41 21.72 -1.97 -9.71
CA SER A 41 21.68 -0.60 -10.22
C SER A 41 22.37 -0.54 -11.58
N ALA A 42 21.87 0.28 -12.51
CA ALA A 42 22.47 0.47 -13.83
C ALA A 42 23.95 0.91 -13.79
N HIS A 43 24.42 1.38 -12.64
CA HIS A 43 25.79 1.87 -12.44
C HIS A 43 26.68 0.90 -11.65
N THR A 44 26.16 -0.22 -11.15
CA THR A 44 26.92 -1.19 -10.36
C THR A 44 26.49 -2.62 -10.68
N ASN A 45 27.44 -3.52 -10.98
CA ASN A 45 27.21 -4.97 -11.08
C ASN A 45 26.97 -5.64 -9.71
N VAL A 46 26.33 -4.94 -8.77
CA VAL A 46 26.05 -5.42 -7.42
C VAL A 46 24.62 -5.91 -7.39
N SER A 47 24.44 -7.21 -7.15
CA SER A 47 23.13 -7.81 -6.88
C SER A 47 23.08 -8.22 -5.42
N GLY A 48 21.88 -8.36 -4.88
CA GLY A 48 21.74 -8.85 -3.51
C GLY A 48 20.47 -9.62 -3.27
N LYS A 49 20.39 -10.22 -2.09
CA LYS A 49 19.25 -10.97 -1.61
C LYS A 49 19.02 -10.60 -0.15
N VAL A 50 17.78 -10.25 0.18
CA VAL A 50 17.35 -10.01 1.55
C VAL A 50 16.39 -11.13 1.92
N GLN A 51 16.71 -11.90 2.96
CA GLN A 51 15.81 -12.87 3.55
C GLN A 51 15.34 -12.36 4.91
N MET A 52 14.03 -12.32 5.11
CA MET A 52 13.41 -11.93 6.37
C MET A 52 12.72 -13.17 6.93
N ALA A 53 12.93 -13.49 8.20
CA ALA A 53 12.30 -14.61 8.88
C ALA A 53 11.78 -14.22 10.26
N ILE A 54 10.58 -14.65 10.61
CA ILE A 54 9.99 -14.37 11.93
C ILE A 54 10.37 -15.49 12.89
N LEU A 55 10.89 -15.12 14.04
CA LEU A 55 11.34 -16.04 15.07
C LEU A 55 10.17 -16.45 15.97
N PRO A 56 10.23 -17.64 16.60
CA PRO A 56 9.14 -18.15 17.46
C PRO A 56 8.72 -17.21 18.59
N HIS A 57 9.62 -16.31 19.03
CA HIS A 57 9.38 -15.32 20.08
C HIS A 57 8.87 -13.96 19.55
N GLY A 58 8.45 -13.87 18.28
CA GLY A 58 7.94 -12.64 17.68
C GLY A 58 9.01 -11.64 17.21
N GLY A 59 10.29 -11.98 17.33
CA GLY A 59 11.37 -11.20 16.72
C GLY A 59 11.48 -11.45 15.22
N MET A 60 12.25 -10.61 14.51
CA MET A 60 12.52 -10.79 13.09
C MET A 60 14.02 -10.92 12.86
N ARG A 61 14.42 -11.96 12.11
CA ARG A 61 15.77 -12.14 11.60
C ARG A 61 15.84 -11.61 10.18
N VAL A 62 16.81 -10.75 9.90
CA VAL A 62 17.07 -10.22 8.55
C VAL A 62 18.47 -10.64 8.12
N ASN A 63 18.54 -11.37 7.02
CA ASN A 63 19.78 -11.81 6.38
C ASN A 63 19.95 -11.07 5.05
N VAL A 64 21.01 -10.30 4.92
CA VAL A 64 21.35 -9.61 3.67
C VAL A 64 22.59 -10.24 3.08
N THR A 65 22.51 -10.62 1.82
CA THR A 65 23.60 -11.20 1.04
C THR A 65 23.84 -10.32 -0.17
N LEU A 66 25.09 -9.89 -0.37
CA LEU A 66 25.51 -9.10 -1.53
C LEU A 66 26.51 -9.88 -2.37
N ALA A 67 26.28 -9.91 -3.68
CA ALA A 67 27.16 -10.49 -4.69
C ALA A 67 27.65 -9.40 -5.67
N GLY A 68 28.77 -9.67 -6.35
CA GLY A 68 29.37 -8.70 -7.28
C GLY A 68 30.15 -7.56 -6.60
N VAL A 69 30.29 -7.60 -5.27
CA VAL A 69 31.11 -6.68 -4.49
C VAL A 69 32.46 -7.35 -4.21
N SER A 70 33.58 -6.67 -4.48
CA SER A 70 34.90 -7.25 -4.19
C SER A 70 35.15 -7.42 -2.68
N ARG A 71 35.96 -8.41 -2.30
CA ARG A 71 36.42 -8.63 -0.91
C ARG A 71 37.12 -7.41 -0.29
N ARG A 72 37.71 -6.54 -1.12
CA ARG A 72 38.44 -5.33 -0.68
C ARG A 72 37.55 -4.11 -0.51
N ALA A 73 36.27 -4.18 -0.91
CA ALA A 73 35.33 -3.10 -0.68
C ALA A 73 35.11 -2.92 0.82
N ARG A 74 35.17 -1.67 1.30
CA ARG A 74 34.67 -1.35 2.64
C ARG A 74 33.16 -1.21 2.54
N VAL A 75 32.44 -2.25 2.97
CA VAL A 75 31.00 -2.16 3.20
C VAL A 75 30.82 -1.44 4.53
N MET A 76 30.39 -0.18 4.48
CA MET A 76 30.15 0.62 5.69
C MET A 76 28.85 0.16 6.37
N ASP A 77 28.83 0.24 7.70
CA ASP A 77 27.69 -0.05 8.58
C ASP A 77 26.51 0.90 8.29
N ALA A 78 25.77 0.71 7.19
CA ALA A 78 24.57 1.50 6.92
C ALA A 78 23.64 0.81 5.92
N LEU A 79 23.09 -0.34 6.31
CA LEU A 79 21.72 -0.63 5.90
C LEU A 79 20.81 0.15 6.86
N SER A 80 20.60 1.43 6.56
CA SER A 80 19.52 2.18 7.20
C SER A 80 18.24 1.89 6.43
N PHE A 81 17.24 1.37 7.13
CA PHE A 81 15.87 1.34 6.61
C PHE A 81 15.31 2.75 6.80
N GLY A 82 15.59 3.62 5.85
CA GLY A 82 15.02 4.96 5.79
C GLY A 82 13.84 4.99 4.83
N THR A 83 12.74 5.62 5.23
CA THR A 83 11.72 6.07 4.30
C THR A 83 12.33 7.16 3.40
N TYR A 84 12.18 7.01 2.09
CA TYR A 84 12.59 8.04 1.15
C TYR A 84 11.51 9.13 1.12
N GLY A 85 11.67 10.19 1.91
CA GLY A 85 10.75 11.34 1.98
C GLY A 85 11.14 12.32 3.07
N ALA A 86 11.24 13.61 2.73
CA ALA A 86 11.83 14.67 3.55
C ALA A 86 11.28 14.74 5.00
N GLY A 87 12.10 14.33 5.96
CA GLY A 87 11.87 14.45 7.40
C GLY A 87 13.14 14.11 8.19
N PRO A 88 13.26 14.54 9.46
CA PRO A 88 14.45 14.28 10.27
C PRO A 88 14.68 12.77 10.38
N SER A 89 15.94 12.38 10.20
CA SER A 89 16.42 10.99 10.20
C SER A 89 15.87 10.20 11.39
N ILE A 90 15.02 9.22 11.13
CA ILE A 90 14.66 8.20 12.11
C ILE A 90 15.94 7.41 12.44
N PRO A 91 16.24 7.10 13.71
CA PRO A 91 17.36 6.23 14.06
C PRO A 91 17.12 4.86 13.40
N GLY A 92 17.89 4.55 12.36
CA GLY A 92 17.87 3.24 11.73
C GLY A 92 18.38 2.18 12.69
N PHE A 93 17.85 0.96 12.62
CA PHE A 93 18.48 -0.18 13.27
C PHE A 93 19.78 -0.52 12.55
N LEU A 94 20.86 -0.70 13.32
CA LEU A 94 22.15 -1.12 12.77
C LEU A 94 22.09 -2.62 12.51
N LEU A 95 22.35 -3.04 11.27
CA LEU A 95 22.68 -4.44 11.01
C LEU A 95 24.00 -4.79 11.71
N ALA A 96 24.19 -6.07 12.03
CA ALA A 96 25.50 -6.54 12.49
C ALA A 96 26.57 -6.25 11.42
N LYS A 97 27.82 -6.11 11.87
CA LYS A 97 28.95 -5.88 10.96
C LYS A 97 28.96 -6.97 9.88
N PRO A 98 28.94 -6.60 8.59
CA PRO A 98 28.94 -7.58 7.52
C PRO A 98 30.24 -8.38 7.51
N VAL A 99 30.13 -9.68 7.25
CA VAL A 99 31.23 -10.63 7.20
C VAL A 99 31.36 -11.19 5.79
N TRP A 100 32.59 -11.31 5.28
CA TRP A 100 32.83 -11.93 3.98
C TRP A 100 32.82 -13.45 4.10
N GLN A 101 31.86 -14.12 3.46
CA GLN A 101 31.69 -15.58 3.49
C GLN A 101 31.32 -16.09 2.10
N ASN A 102 31.96 -17.17 1.65
CA ASN A 102 31.66 -17.87 0.39
C ASN A 102 31.55 -16.95 -0.86
N GLY A 103 32.42 -15.95 -0.95
CA GLY A 103 32.44 -15.01 -2.08
C GLY A 103 31.40 -13.89 -2.01
N GLN A 104 30.73 -13.72 -0.87
CA GLN A 104 29.66 -12.74 -0.66
C GLN A 104 29.85 -11.98 0.65
N TRP A 105 29.29 -10.77 0.74
CA TRP A 105 29.12 -10.08 2.02
C TRP A 105 27.79 -10.52 2.65
N VAL A 106 27.83 -10.98 3.89
CA VAL A 106 26.67 -11.45 4.65
C VAL A 106 26.54 -10.62 5.93
N SER A 107 25.34 -10.13 6.22
CA SER A 107 25.01 -9.53 7.51
C SER A 107 23.71 -10.14 8.03
N GLU A 108 23.72 -10.56 9.30
CA GLU A 108 22.58 -11.12 10.02
C GLU A 108 22.29 -10.23 11.22
N THR A 109 21.06 -9.75 11.35
CA THR A 109 20.60 -9.07 12.57
C THR A 109 19.32 -9.71 13.08
N THR A 110 19.13 -9.67 14.40
CA THR A 110 17.87 -10.05 15.04
C THR A 110 17.25 -8.82 15.67
N VAL A 111 16.00 -8.54 15.29
CA VAL A 111 15.20 -7.48 15.86
C VAL A 111 14.34 -8.10 16.97
N PRO A 112 14.49 -7.66 18.24
CA PRO A 112 13.99 -8.40 19.40
C PRO A 112 12.46 -8.46 19.48
N LYS A 113 11.77 -7.37 19.14
CA LYS A 113 10.30 -7.32 19.11
C LYS A 113 9.81 -6.36 18.04
N VAL A 114 8.89 -6.84 17.21
CA VAL A 114 8.22 -6.04 16.17
C VAL A 114 6.72 -6.14 16.42
N ASP A 115 6.15 -5.10 17.02
CA ASP A 115 4.71 -5.01 17.24
C ASP A 115 4.07 -4.25 16.06
N PHE A 116 3.05 -4.84 15.45
CA PHE A 116 2.19 -4.12 14.52
C PHE A 116 1.28 -3.19 15.30
N ILE A 117 1.16 -1.93 14.89
CA ILE A 117 0.22 -0.96 15.48
C ILE A 117 -1.01 -0.90 14.57
N PRO A 118 -2.13 -1.59 14.90
CA PRO A 118 -3.29 -1.66 14.04
C PRO A 118 -3.96 -0.28 13.83
N GLU A 119 -3.86 0.61 14.82
CA GLU A 119 -4.51 1.92 14.80
C GLU A 119 -3.91 2.88 13.78
N THR A 120 -2.68 2.63 13.33
CA THR A 120 -1.99 3.47 12.33
C THR A 120 -1.99 2.83 10.94
N GLY A 121 -2.65 1.68 10.78
CA GLY A 121 -2.82 1.01 9.50
C GLY A 121 -1.59 0.23 9.02
N TRP A 122 -0.36 0.77 9.15
CA TRP A 122 0.87 0.13 8.66
C TRP A 122 2.16 0.61 9.36
N CYS A 123 2.15 0.83 10.68
CA CYS A 123 3.38 1.08 11.44
C CYS A 123 3.85 -0.18 12.17
N PHE A 124 5.15 -0.45 12.10
CA PHE A 124 5.79 -1.37 13.03
C PHE A 124 6.50 -0.59 14.12
N LYS A 125 6.19 -0.92 15.37
CA LYS A 125 6.97 -0.53 16.54
C LYS A 125 8.07 -1.55 16.73
N VAL A 126 9.31 -1.09 16.72
CA VAL A 126 10.44 -1.90 17.17
C VAL A 126 10.76 -1.49 18.60
N SER A 127 10.73 -2.46 19.50
CA SER A 127 11.05 -2.25 20.90
C SER A 127 12.09 -3.26 21.40
N GLU A 128 12.83 -2.83 22.41
CA GLU A 128 13.72 -3.68 23.20
C GLU A 128 13.27 -3.62 24.67
N ASP A 129 13.54 -4.68 25.44
CA ASP A 129 13.41 -4.64 26.89
C ASP A 129 14.72 -4.11 27.48
N VAL A 130 14.64 -2.97 28.18
CA VAL A 130 15.76 -2.41 28.95
C VAL A 130 15.38 -2.37 30.43
N GLY A 131 15.79 -3.38 31.17
CA GLY A 131 15.58 -3.44 32.62
C GLY A 131 14.12 -3.65 33.03
N GLY A 132 13.39 -4.51 32.31
CA GLY A 132 11.97 -4.81 32.55
C GLY A 132 11.02 -3.73 32.03
N ARG A 133 11.51 -2.81 31.19
CA ARG A 133 10.72 -1.76 30.56
C ARG A 133 10.88 -1.82 29.06
N GLU A 134 9.76 -1.83 28.37
CA GLU A 134 9.73 -1.76 26.91
C GLU A 134 10.15 -0.36 26.45
N LYS A 135 11.26 -0.27 25.75
CA LYS A 135 11.77 0.96 25.14
C LYS A 135 11.58 0.87 23.63
N MET A 136 10.86 1.82 23.06
CA MET A 136 10.77 1.96 21.61
C MET A 136 12.11 2.46 21.09
N ILE A 137 12.69 1.74 20.12
CA ILE A 137 13.98 2.09 19.51
C ILE A 137 13.82 2.58 18.07
N ALA A 138 12.78 2.14 17.38
CA ALA A 138 12.41 2.67 16.07
C ALA A 138 10.90 2.53 15.84
N MET A 139 10.35 3.46 15.08
CA MET A 139 9.03 3.35 14.48
C MET A 139 9.23 3.48 12.99
N ALA A 140 8.95 2.40 12.25
CA ALA A 140 8.99 2.42 10.80
C ALA A 140 7.57 2.67 10.30
N ASP A 141 7.36 3.86 9.77
CA ASP A 141 6.23 4.14 8.88
C ASP A 141 6.59 3.52 7.52
N LEU A 142 5.78 2.62 6.97
CA LEU A 142 6.08 1.94 5.69
C LEU A 142 5.96 2.86 4.47
N GLY A 143 5.90 4.16 4.70
CA GLY A 143 5.72 5.19 3.70
C GLY A 143 4.28 5.67 3.69
N PRO A 144 4.02 6.80 3.02
CA PRO A 144 2.69 7.35 2.94
C PRO A 144 1.81 6.35 2.20
N ILE A 145 0.96 5.65 2.96
CA ILE A 145 -0.45 5.60 2.58
C ILE A 145 -0.78 7.03 2.13
N ALA A 146 -1.03 7.24 0.84
CA ALA A 146 -1.33 8.56 0.30
C ALA A 146 -2.36 9.22 1.24
N LYS A 147 -1.92 10.29 1.92
CA LYS A 147 -2.57 10.94 3.08
C LYS A 147 -4.08 10.71 3.10
N GLY A 148 -4.54 9.70 3.82
CA GLY A 148 -5.98 9.44 4.01
C GLY A 148 -6.61 8.28 3.23
N THR A 149 -5.82 7.35 2.69
CA THR A 149 -6.36 6.13 2.05
C THR A 149 -6.25 4.91 2.98
N ALA A 150 -7.01 3.84 2.80
CA ALA A 150 -6.72 2.54 3.37
C ALA A 150 -6.76 1.52 2.24
N GLU A 151 -5.73 0.68 2.17
CA GLU A 151 -5.56 -0.31 1.10
C GLU A 151 -5.37 -1.71 1.68
N GLN A 152 -6.03 -2.69 1.09
CA GLN A 152 -5.84 -4.11 1.38
C GLN A 152 -5.96 -4.92 0.09
N GLN A 153 -5.23 -6.03 -0.01
CA GLN A 153 -5.30 -6.92 -1.18
C GLN A 153 -5.54 -8.36 -0.72
N LYS A 154 -6.31 -9.10 -1.52
CA LYS A 154 -6.56 -10.53 -1.33
C LYS A 154 -6.60 -11.27 -2.65
N GLU A 155 -6.42 -12.58 -2.59
CA GLU A 155 -6.48 -13.45 -3.76
C GLU A 155 -7.65 -14.43 -3.64
N THR A 156 -8.19 -14.82 -4.79
CA THR A 156 -9.14 -15.91 -4.96
C THR A 156 -8.51 -17.03 -5.78
N ALA A 157 -9.32 -17.95 -6.33
CA ALA A 157 -8.79 -18.94 -7.25
C ALA A 157 -8.34 -18.26 -8.56
N THR A 158 -9.10 -17.29 -9.05
CA THR A 158 -8.87 -16.70 -10.38
C THR A 158 -8.38 -15.26 -10.38
N SER A 159 -8.58 -14.51 -9.29
CA SER A 159 -8.35 -13.07 -9.27
C SER A 159 -7.52 -12.62 -8.08
N ILE A 160 -6.85 -11.49 -8.27
CA ILE A 160 -6.21 -10.69 -7.24
C ILE A 160 -7.06 -9.43 -7.10
N VAL A 161 -7.49 -9.10 -5.90
CA VAL A 161 -8.40 -7.99 -5.64
C VAL A 161 -7.75 -7.01 -4.66
N SER A 162 -7.55 -5.77 -5.10
CA SER A 162 -7.12 -4.67 -4.24
C SER A 162 -8.32 -3.80 -3.90
N LEU A 163 -8.57 -3.60 -2.60
CA LEU A 163 -9.56 -2.69 -2.06
C LEU A 163 -8.83 -1.41 -1.64
N GLN A 164 -9.29 -0.27 -2.13
CA GLN A 164 -8.84 1.04 -1.68
C GLN A 164 -10.03 1.85 -1.17
N ILE A 165 -9.83 2.60 -0.09
CA ILE A 165 -10.81 3.58 0.39
C ILE A 165 -10.10 4.87 0.79
N GLY A 166 -10.40 5.96 0.11
CA GLY A 166 -9.66 7.22 0.23
C GLY A 166 -10.56 8.45 0.22
N PRO A 167 -9.94 9.65 0.28
CA PRO A 167 -10.67 10.90 0.14
C PRO A 167 -11.48 10.93 -1.15
N LEU A 168 -12.54 11.73 -1.20
CA LEU A 168 -13.34 11.86 -2.42
C LEU A 168 -12.48 12.29 -3.62
N GLY A 169 -12.51 11.48 -4.68
CA GLY A 169 -12.03 11.82 -6.01
C GLY A 169 -13.07 12.60 -6.81
N SER A 170 -12.61 13.31 -7.84
CA SER A 170 -13.51 13.88 -8.85
C SER A 170 -13.87 12.77 -9.83
N MET A 171 -15.13 12.36 -9.87
CA MET A 171 -15.62 11.52 -10.96
C MET A 171 -15.98 12.43 -12.16
N ILE A 172 -15.57 12.05 -13.35
CA ILE A 172 -15.77 12.84 -14.57
C ILE A 172 -16.22 11.95 -15.74
N THR A 173 -16.80 12.54 -16.76
CA THR A 173 -17.12 11.84 -18.01
C THR A 173 -15.90 11.82 -18.95
N ALA A 174 -15.89 10.90 -19.91
CA ALA A 174 -14.85 10.87 -20.94
C ALA A 174 -14.79 12.18 -21.75
N ALA A 175 -15.93 12.87 -21.94
CA ALA A 175 -15.96 14.18 -22.59
C ALA A 175 -15.30 15.26 -21.72
N GLN A 176 -15.58 15.30 -20.42
CA GLN A 176 -14.94 16.23 -19.49
C GLN A 176 -13.41 16.02 -19.44
N ALA A 177 -12.96 14.77 -19.45
CA ALA A 177 -11.53 14.46 -19.51
C ALA A 177 -10.86 14.98 -20.79
N LYS A 178 -11.53 14.88 -21.94
CA LYS A 178 -11.04 15.47 -23.21
C LYS A 178 -10.92 17.00 -23.16
N HIS A 179 -11.66 17.66 -22.26
CA HIS A 179 -11.57 19.08 -21.98
C HIS A 179 -10.57 19.42 -20.85
N GLY A 180 -9.72 18.48 -20.45
CA GLY A 180 -8.61 18.72 -19.52
C GLY A 180 -8.99 18.62 -18.03
N LEU A 181 -10.20 18.20 -17.69
CA LEU A 181 -10.54 17.89 -16.30
C LEU A 181 -9.79 16.62 -15.87
N THR A 182 -9.35 16.59 -14.62
CA THR A 182 -8.65 15.44 -14.04
C THR A 182 -9.52 14.77 -12.99
N GLY A 183 -9.54 13.45 -12.99
CA GLY A 183 -10.39 12.65 -12.12
C GLY A 183 -10.57 11.24 -12.63
N ASP A 184 -11.48 10.49 -12.02
CA ASP A 184 -11.82 9.14 -12.43
C ASP A 184 -12.90 9.19 -13.51
N ILE A 185 -12.55 8.67 -14.68
CA ILE A 185 -13.41 8.64 -15.85
C ILE A 185 -14.39 7.49 -15.68
N MET A 186 -15.67 7.83 -15.50
CA MET A 186 -16.75 6.85 -15.48
C MET A 186 -16.89 6.18 -16.84
N VAL A 187 -16.83 4.86 -16.84
CA VAL A 187 -17.00 4.03 -18.03
C VAL A 187 -18.48 3.79 -18.24
N GLN A 188 -18.99 4.24 -19.39
CA GLN A 188 -20.40 4.12 -19.72
C GLN A 188 -20.80 2.65 -19.93
N THR A 189 -21.56 2.09 -19.00
CA THR A 189 -22.18 0.76 -19.13
C THR A 189 -23.65 0.91 -19.49
N GLY A 190 -23.96 0.88 -20.78
CA GLY A 190 -25.30 1.11 -21.30
C GLY A 190 -25.56 2.58 -21.69
N GLY A 191 -26.64 2.84 -22.43
CA GLY A 191 -26.91 4.17 -23.01
C GLY A 191 -27.14 5.31 -22.01
N MET A 192 -27.11 5.06 -20.70
CA MET A 192 -27.28 6.05 -19.65
C MET A 192 -26.03 6.16 -18.78
N MET A 193 -25.55 7.38 -18.57
CA MET A 193 -24.49 7.65 -17.62
C MET A 193 -25.06 7.53 -16.20
N PRO A 194 -24.42 6.79 -15.28
CA PRO A 194 -24.82 6.81 -13.88
C PRO A 194 -24.71 8.24 -13.36
N ALA A 195 -25.78 8.73 -12.73
CA ALA A 195 -25.75 10.03 -12.07
C ALA A 195 -24.70 9.99 -10.96
N MET A 196 -23.86 11.02 -10.89
CA MET A 196 -22.90 11.14 -9.78
C MET A 196 -23.67 11.35 -8.48
N ALA A 197 -23.67 10.33 -7.63
CA ALA A 197 -24.38 10.37 -6.38
C ALA A 197 -23.66 11.34 -5.42
N MET A 198 -24.20 12.56 -5.27
CA MET A 198 -23.74 13.51 -4.26
C MET A 198 -24.21 13.11 -2.85
N THR A 199 -25.16 12.18 -2.77
CA THR A 199 -25.66 11.60 -1.54
C THR A 199 -25.74 10.08 -1.64
N ASP A 200 -25.48 9.42 -0.52
CA ASP A 200 -25.62 7.98 -0.32
C ASP A 200 -26.64 7.77 0.81
N HIS A 201 -27.78 7.16 0.48
CA HIS A 201 -28.94 7.04 1.38
C HIS A 201 -29.35 8.37 2.07
N GLY A 202 -29.30 9.49 1.33
CA GLY A 202 -29.65 10.82 1.83
C GLY A 202 -28.56 11.50 2.68
N GLN A 203 -27.42 10.84 2.91
CA GLN A 203 -26.27 11.42 3.56
C GLN A 203 -25.28 11.95 2.52
N LYS A 204 -24.60 13.06 2.81
CA LYS A 204 -23.54 13.57 1.93
C LYS A 204 -22.40 12.55 1.86
N VAL A 205 -22.01 12.15 0.64
CA VAL A 205 -20.85 11.29 0.43
C VAL A 205 -19.57 11.98 0.95
N ASN A 206 -18.63 11.20 1.48
CA ASN A 206 -17.43 11.74 2.12
C ASN A 206 -16.16 10.91 1.93
N MET A 207 -16.24 9.75 1.27
CA MET A 207 -15.12 8.91 0.91
C MET A 207 -15.34 8.30 -0.48
N HIS A 208 -14.27 7.92 -1.16
CA HIS A 208 -14.32 7.11 -2.38
C HIS A 208 -13.84 5.69 -2.06
N LEU A 209 -14.62 4.67 -2.45
CA LEU A 209 -14.25 3.26 -2.32
C LEU A 209 -14.05 2.67 -3.70
N GLU A 210 -12.91 2.02 -3.89
CA GLU A 210 -12.45 1.45 -5.15
C GLU A 210 -12.05 -0.01 -4.96
N VAL A 211 -12.34 -0.83 -5.96
CA VAL A 211 -11.93 -2.23 -6.06
C VAL A 211 -11.24 -2.42 -7.40
N HIS A 212 -9.95 -2.71 -7.37
CA HIS A 212 -9.20 -3.16 -8.55
C HIS A 212 -9.23 -4.68 -8.61
N VAL A 213 -9.48 -5.23 -9.79
CA VAL A 213 -9.48 -6.67 -10.02
C VAL A 213 -8.44 -6.99 -11.08
N PHE A 214 -7.53 -7.90 -10.77
CA PHE A 214 -6.51 -8.38 -11.67
C PHE A 214 -6.62 -9.89 -11.83
N SER A 215 -6.32 -10.39 -13.03
CA SER A 215 -6.21 -11.81 -13.30
C SER A 215 -5.04 -12.38 -12.49
N ARG A 216 -5.27 -13.42 -11.70
CA ARG A 216 -4.21 -14.07 -10.93
C ARG A 216 -3.17 -14.75 -11.81
N GLN A 217 -3.60 -15.26 -12.96
CA GLN A 217 -2.72 -15.95 -13.90
C GLN A 217 -1.74 -15.00 -14.61
N THR A 218 -2.20 -13.80 -14.95
CA THR A 218 -1.45 -12.88 -15.82
C THR A 218 -1.02 -11.58 -15.16
N GLY A 219 -1.62 -11.23 -14.03
CA GLY A 219 -1.47 -9.92 -13.38
C GLY A 219 -2.17 -8.77 -14.11
N ALA A 220 -2.85 -9.03 -15.24
CA ALA A 220 -3.52 -8.00 -16.03
C ALA A 220 -4.83 -7.56 -15.36
N VAL A 221 -5.21 -6.29 -15.53
CA VAL A 221 -6.49 -5.76 -15.04
C VAL A 221 -7.68 -6.44 -15.73
N GLU A 222 -8.71 -6.82 -14.97
CA GLU A 222 -9.92 -7.45 -15.47
C GLU A 222 -11.03 -6.41 -15.72
N LEU A 223 -11.47 -6.31 -16.96
CA LEU A 223 -12.47 -5.36 -17.42
C LEU A 223 -13.86 -6.00 -17.53
N GLY A 224 -14.92 -5.17 -17.49
CA GLY A 224 -16.29 -5.63 -17.74
C GLY A 224 -16.89 -6.51 -16.65
N LEU A 225 -16.24 -6.59 -15.48
CA LEU A 225 -16.83 -7.21 -14.30
C LEU A 225 -17.87 -6.26 -13.69
N MET A 226 -18.73 -6.78 -12.83
CA MET A 226 -19.70 -5.99 -12.05
C MET A 226 -19.71 -6.49 -10.61
N PRO A 227 -18.68 -6.15 -9.80
CA PRO A 227 -18.59 -6.63 -8.43
C PRO A 227 -19.74 -6.10 -7.58
N LYS A 228 -20.31 -6.95 -6.73
CA LYS A 228 -21.18 -6.49 -5.65
C LYS A 228 -20.31 -6.16 -4.45
N ILE A 229 -20.40 -4.92 -3.98
CA ILE A 229 -19.60 -4.40 -2.87
C ILE A 229 -20.55 -4.09 -1.72
N GLU A 230 -20.31 -4.70 -0.55
CA GLU A 230 -21.05 -4.47 0.69
C GLU A 230 -20.07 -4.03 1.79
N LEU A 231 -20.34 -2.87 2.37
CA LEU A 231 -19.63 -2.34 3.52
C LEU A 231 -20.41 -2.65 4.80
N ILE A 232 -19.77 -3.25 5.79
CA ILE A 232 -20.41 -3.63 7.06
C ILE A 232 -19.66 -2.94 8.20
N SER A 233 -20.34 -2.07 8.94
CA SER A 233 -19.76 -1.49 10.15
C SER A 233 -19.54 -2.57 11.20
N GLU A 234 -18.31 -2.76 11.65
CA GLU A 234 -18.02 -3.76 12.68
C GLU A 234 -18.58 -3.34 14.06
N LYS A 235 -18.80 -2.03 14.27
CA LYS A 235 -19.40 -1.51 15.49
C LYS A 235 -20.91 -1.77 15.57
N THR A 236 -21.64 -1.56 14.48
CA THR A 236 -23.12 -1.58 14.49
C THR A 236 -23.72 -2.74 13.73
N GLY A 237 -22.94 -3.49 12.95
CA GLY A 237 -23.42 -4.52 12.03
C GLY A 237 -24.21 -3.98 10.83
N MET A 238 -24.36 -2.66 10.70
CA MET A 238 -25.13 -2.03 9.63
C MET A 238 -24.43 -2.24 8.29
N LYS A 239 -25.22 -2.63 7.29
CA LYS A 239 -24.78 -2.94 5.92
C LYS A 239 -25.12 -1.79 4.98
N THR A 240 -24.15 -1.39 4.16
CA THR A 240 -24.32 -0.44 3.07
C THR A 240 -23.92 -1.13 1.77
N ILE A 241 -24.81 -1.14 0.78
CA ILE A 241 -24.51 -1.66 -0.55
C ILE A 241 -23.95 -0.51 -1.38
N VAL A 242 -22.72 -0.67 -1.88
CA VAL A 242 -22.09 0.34 -2.72
C VAL A 242 -22.50 0.12 -4.17
N GLN A 243 -23.06 1.14 -4.80
CA GLN A 243 -23.41 1.11 -6.22
C GLN A 243 -22.14 1.14 -7.07
N SER A 244 -21.65 -0.02 -7.48
CA SER A 244 -20.39 -0.14 -8.21
C SER A 244 -20.48 0.41 -9.63
N VAL A 245 -19.61 1.36 -9.97
CA VAL A 245 -19.44 1.93 -11.31
C VAL A 245 -18.01 1.64 -11.79
N PRO A 246 -17.81 1.15 -13.03
CA PRO A 246 -16.48 0.99 -13.59
C PRO A 246 -15.87 2.35 -13.93
N MET A 247 -14.62 2.55 -13.54
CA MET A 247 -13.90 3.81 -13.66
C MET A 247 -12.42 3.56 -13.98
N TYR A 248 -11.72 4.59 -14.44
CA TYR A 248 -10.25 4.61 -14.51
C TYR A 248 -9.74 6.04 -14.40
N SER A 249 -8.58 6.26 -13.77
CA SER A 249 -8.00 7.59 -13.68
C SER A 249 -7.71 8.21 -15.05
N SER A 250 -8.08 9.48 -15.24
CA SER A 250 -7.74 10.26 -16.43
C SER A 250 -6.23 10.41 -16.63
N LYS A 251 -5.43 10.24 -15.58
CA LYS A 251 -3.96 10.35 -15.62
C LYS A 251 -3.29 9.02 -15.99
N THR A 252 -3.78 7.92 -15.43
CA THR A 252 -3.15 6.59 -15.58
C THR A 252 -3.77 5.78 -16.72
N GLY A 253 -5.04 6.00 -17.04
CA GLY A 253 -5.76 5.25 -18.07
C GLY A 253 -6.17 3.85 -17.59
N ILE A 254 -6.37 2.94 -18.55
CA ILE A 254 -6.83 1.56 -18.31
C ILE A 254 -6.02 0.74 -17.28
N PRO A 255 -4.70 0.92 -17.11
CA PRO A 255 -3.98 0.23 -16.03
C PRO A 255 -4.52 0.50 -14.62
N ASP A 256 -5.26 1.59 -14.44
CA ASP A 256 -5.92 1.98 -13.19
C ASP A 256 -7.42 1.61 -13.16
N TYR A 257 -7.88 0.74 -14.07
CA TYR A 257 -9.30 0.39 -14.12
C TYR A 257 -9.76 -0.25 -12.80
N HIS A 258 -10.86 0.26 -12.26
CA HIS A 258 -11.42 -0.14 -10.98
C HIS A 258 -12.94 -0.02 -10.95
N TYR A 259 -13.53 -0.54 -9.89
CA TYR A 259 -14.96 -0.56 -9.66
C TYR A 259 -15.28 0.06 -8.31
N GLY A 260 -16.13 1.07 -8.28
CA GLY A 260 -16.28 1.84 -7.05
C GLY A 260 -17.38 2.88 -7.09
N ASN A 261 -17.51 3.63 -6.00
CA ASN A 261 -18.32 4.83 -5.93
C ASN A 261 -17.98 5.67 -4.70
N ALA A 262 -18.49 6.90 -4.68
CA ALA A 262 -18.56 7.71 -3.49
C ALA A 262 -19.53 7.08 -2.46
N VAL A 263 -19.13 7.08 -1.19
CA VAL A 263 -19.89 6.49 -0.08
C VAL A 263 -19.98 7.48 1.09
N ALA A 264 -21.07 7.41 1.86
CA ALA A 264 -21.21 8.16 3.10
C ALA A 264 -20.91 7.25 4.30
N VAL A 265 -19.75 7.44 4.92
CA VAL A 265 -19.26 6.57 6.00
C VAL A 265 -18.83 7.37 7.22
N LYS A 266 -18.94 6.76 8.40
CA LYS A 266 -18.42 7.32 9.65
C LYS A 266 -17.03 6.73 9.95
N PRO A 267 -16.18 7.42 10.73
CA PRO A 267 -14.95 6.80 11.23
C PRO A 267 -15.26 5.51 12.00
N GLY A 268 -14.46 4.48 11.80
CA GLY A 268 -14.63 3.18 12.43
C GLY A 268 -13.96 2.05 11.65
N SER A 269 -14.08 0.83 12.17
CA SER A 269 -13.64 -0.39 11.51
C SER A 269 -14.78 -1.02 10.71
N TYR A 270 -14.46 -1.55 9.54
CA TYR A 270 -15.40 -2.14 8.60
C TYR A 270 -14.93 -3.50 8.08
N THR A 271 -15.90 -4.36 7.83
CA THR A 271 -15.74 -5.53 6.97
C THR A 271 -16.29 -5.17 5.59
N VAL A 272 -15.51 -5.43 4.53
CA VAL A 272 -15.92 -5.19 3.14
C VAL A 272 -16.03 -6.53 2.42
N ASN A 273 -17.25 -6.86 1.99
CA ASN A 273 -17.52 -8.02 1.17
C ASN A 273 -17.50 -7.60 -0.30
N VAL A 274 -16.65 -8.25 -1.10
CA VAL A 274 -16.61 -8.07 -2.55
C VAL A 274 -16.98 -9.39 -3.19
N GLN A 275 -18.01 -9.41 -4.03
CA GLN A 275 -18.43 -10.58 -4.79
C GLN A 275 -18.20 -10.35 -6.29
N ILE A 276 -17.40 -11.20 -6.91
CA ILE A 276 -17.09 -11.19 -8.35
C ILE A 276 -17.60 -12.51 -8.92
N GLY A 277 -18.72 -12.47 -9.65
CA GLY A 277 -19.39 -13.70 -10.10
C GLY A 277 -19.74 -14.62 -8.93
N LYS A 278 -19.10 -15.80 -8.86
CA LYS A 278 -19.27 -16.80 -7.80
C LYS A 278 -18.25 -16.67 -6.66
N GLU A 279 -17.18 -15.91 -6.85
CA GLU A 279 -16.15 -15.74 -5.84
C GLU A 279 -16.52 -14.64 -4.85
N LYS A 280 -16.24 -14.87 -3.58
CA LYS A 280 -16.46 -13.90 -2.50
C LYS A 280 -15.16 -13.66 -1.75
N ILE A 281 -14.81 -12.39 -1.60
CA ILE A 281 -13.67 -11.91 -0.85
C ILE A 281 -14.18 -11.09 0.34
N VAL A 282 -13.50 -11.23 1.47
CA VAL A 282 -13.84 -10.51 2.71
C VAL A 282 -12.61 -9.79 3.21
N PHE A 283 -12.61 -8.46 3.15
CA PHE A 283 -11.63 -7.60 3.81
C PHE A 283 -12.16 -7.28 5.21
N ARG A 284 -11.34 -7.44 6.24
CA ARG A 284 -11.74 -7.19 7.64
C ARG A 284 -10.85 -6.12 8.23
N GLY A 285 -11.33 -5.44 9.27
CA GLY A 285 -10.51 -4.43 9.94
C GLY A 285 -10.16 -3.25 9.02
N VAL A 286 -10.99 -2.94 8.03
CA VAL A 286 -10.77 -1.78 7.16
C VAL A 286 -11.05 -0.53 7.98
N LEU A 287 -9.99 0.11 8.44
CA LEU A 287 -10.06 1.27 9.32
C LEU A 287 -10.27 2.56 8.51
N ILE A 288 -11.38 3.24 8.79
CA ILE A 288 -11.66 4.58 8.28
C ILE A 288 -11.48 5.56 9.43
N THR A 289 -10.55 6.51 9.30
CA THR A 289 -10.27 7.50 10.34
C THR A 289 -10.93 8.85 10.05
N LYS A 290 -11.07 9.68 11.08
CA LYS A 290 -11.51 11.08 10.91
C LYS A 290 -10.60 11.85 9.95
N ALA A 291 -9.29 11.58 10.01
CA ALA A 291 -8.31 12.25 9.16
C ALA A 291 -8.56 11.96 7.68
N MET A 292 -8.91 10.71 7.34
CA MET A 292 -9.26 10.30 5.97
C MET A 292 -10.47 11.07 5.45
N ILE A 293 -11.55 11.13 6.23
CA ILE A 293 -12.79 11.84 5.88
C ILE A 293 -12.57 13.36 5.75
N SER A 294 -11.73 13.93 6.62
CA SER A 294 -11.40 15.36 6.58
C SER A 294 -10.36 15.73 5.52
N GLY A 295 -9.72 14.73 4.92
CA GLY A 295 -8.75 14.93 3.86
C GLY A 295 -9.39 15.75 2.76
N LYS A 296 -8.83 16.94 2.48
CA LYS A 296 -9.29 17.73 1.34
C LYS A 296 -9.21 16.82 0.11
N ALA A 297 -10.34 16.64 -0.56
CA ALA A 297 -10.36 16.12 -1.92
C ALA A 297 -9.22 16.78 -2.68
N SER A 298 -8.41 16.00 -3.40
CA SER A 298 -7.35 16.58 -4.22
C SER A 298 -8.03 17.63 -5.10
N SER A 299 -7.51 18.86 -5.08
CA SER A 299 -8.24 20.06 -5.50
C SER A 299 -8.37 20.17 -7.02
N GLY A 300 -8.97 19.17 -7.67
CA GLY A 300 -9.67 19.32 -8.93
C GLY A 300 -10.85 20.24 -8.67
N SER A 301 -10.59 21.54 -8.71
CA SER A 301 -11.54 22.62 -8.44
C SER A 301 -12.79 22.47 -9.32
N MET A 302 -13.89 21.94 -8.77
CA MET A 302 -15.22 21.97 -9.39
C MET A 302 -15.94 23.32 -9.19
N ASN A 303 -15.22 24.44 -9.10
CA ASN A 303 -15.82 25.77 -8.92
C ASN A 303 -16.54 26.33 -10.18
N GLY A 304 -16.88 25.48 -11.15
CA GLY A 304 -17.36 25.93 -12.48
C GLY A 304 -18.81 25.61 -12.86
N MET A 305 -19.59 24.86 -12.08
CA MET A 305 -20.89 24.33 -12.55
C MET A 305 -22.15 24.96 -11.94
N SER A 306 -22.04 25.99 -11.11
CA SER A 306 -23.22 26.58 -10.45
C SER A 306 -24.06 27.54 -11.31
N ASN A 307 -23.97 27.51 -12.66
CA ASN A 307 -24.63 28.54 -13.49
C ASN A 307 -25.30 28.07 -14.80
N MET A 308 -25.76 26.82 -14.91
CA MET A 308 -26.52 26.35 -16.09
C MET A 308 -27.99 26.01 -15.79
N SER A 309 -28.67 26.78 -14.94
CA SER A 309 -30.13 26.63 -14.70
C SER A 309 -30.98 27.62 -15.52
N GLY A 310 -30.57 27.93 -16.75
CA GLY A 310 -31.30 28.89 -17.57
C GLY A 310 -30.98 28.80 -19.06
N MET A 311 -31.41 27.72 -19.70
CA MET A 311 -31.76 27.64 -21.14
C MET A 311 -32.83 26.57 -21.32
#